data_AF-A0A1E5VM80-F1
#
_entry.id   AF-A0A1E5VM80-F1
#
_cell.length_a   1.000
_cell.length_b   1.000
_cell.length_c   1.000
_cell.angle_alpha   90.00
_cell.angle_beta   90.00
_cell.angle_gamma   90.00
#
_symmetry.space_group_name_H-M   'P 1'
#
loop_
_entity.id
_entity.type
_entity.pdbx_description
1 polymer ?
#
loop_
_entity_poly.entity_id
_entity_poly.type
_entity_poly.pdbx_seq_one_letter_code
_entity_poly.pdbx_strand_id
1 'polypeptide(L)'
;MGFFSPGASTKRYLGIWFSVSTEAVSWVANRDRPVNDKSGALVVSDTGRLVLLDGSGQATWSSNSISTSPVEAQLLNSGNLVVRNRGSMTILWQSFYYPSNALVAGMKMGKDFWNGAEW
;
A
#
# COMPACT_ATOMS: atom_id res chain seq x y z
N MET A 1 -0.75 -6.84 -8.08
CA MET A 1 -1.33 -6.30 -6.83
C MET A 1 -2.80 -6.61 -6.81
N GLY A 2 -3.35 -6.93 -5.64
CA GLY A 2 -4.78 -7.18 -5.48
C GLY A 2 -5.11 -7.78 -4.12
N PHE A 3 -6.34 -8.23 -3.98
CA PHE A 3 -6.79 -8.89 -2.76
C PHE A 3 -6.45 -10.38 -2.76
N PHE A 4 -6.01 -10.90 -1.62
CA PHE A 4 -5.71 -12.32 -1.43
C PHE A 4 -6.08 -12.79 -0.02
N SER A 5 -6.16 -14.11 0.15
CA SER A 5 -6.36 -14.78 1.43
C SER A 5 -5.26 -15.82 1.64
N PRO A 6 -4.50 -15.79 2.75
CA PRO A 6 -3.41 -16.73 2.98
C PRO A 6 -3.95 -18.09 3.41
N GLY A 7 -3.55 -19.15 2.69
CA GLY A 7 -3.94 -20.53 2.98
C GLY A 7 -5.46 -20.71 3.01
N ALA A 8 -5.97 -21.38 4.06
CA ALA A 8 -7.40 -21.60 4.26
C ALA A 8 -8.10 -20.45 5.03
N SER A 9 -7.43 -19.33 5.27
CA SER A 9 -7.99 -18.20 6.02
C SER A 9 -9.14 -17.53 5.25
N THR A 10 -10.20 -17.16 5.96
CA THR A 10 -11.27 -16.31 5.41
C THR A 10 -10.92 -14.81 5.46
N LYS A 11 -9.84 -14.45 6.15
CA LYS A 11 -9.33 -13.07 6.19
C LYS A 11 -8.76 -12.67 4.84
N ARG A 12 -9.04 -11.43 4.44
CA ARG A 12 -8.60 -10.88 3.16
C ARG A 12 -7.68 -9.68 3.36
N TYR A 13 -6.63 -9.65 2.56
CA TYR A 13 -5.58 -8.64 2.61
C TYR A 13 -5.38 -8.04 1.22
N LEU A 14 -4.98 -6.78 1.17
CA LEU A 14 -4.47 -6.14 -0.04
C LEU A 14 -2.95 -6.28 -0.07
N GLY A 15 -2.42 -6.90 -1.13
CA GLY A 15 -1.00 -7.14 -1.24
C GLY A 15 -0.42 -6.92 -2.64
N ILE A 16 0.90 -6.83 -2.66
CA ILE A 16 1.74 -6.86 -3.85
C ILE A 16 2.56 -8.15 -3.77
N TRP A 17 2.68 -8.87 -4.87
CA TRP A 17 3.41 -10.13 -4.97
C TRP A 17 4.22 -10.14 -6.27
N PHE A 18 5.25 -10.99 -6.31
CA PHE A 18 6.03 -11.20 -7.53
C PHE A 18 5.19 -11.90 -8.59
N SER A 19 5.35 -11.52 -9.86
CA SER A 19 4.59 -12.12 -10.97
C SER A 19 4.77 -13.64 -11.10
N VAL A 20 5.88 -14.17 -10.59
CA VAL A 20 6.19 -15.61 -10.60
C VAL A 20 5.35 -16.43 -9.62
N SER A 21 4.77 -15.82 -8.58
CA SER A 21 3.89 -16.50 -7.62
C SER A 21 3.04 -15.51 -6.82
N THR A 22 1.74 -15.78 -6.72
CA THR A 22 0.81 -15.03 -5.85
C THR A 22 1.05 -15.26 -4.36
N GLU A 23 1.80 -16.30 -4.01
CA GLU A 23 2.20 -16.59 -2.62
C GLU A 23 3.47 -15.83 -2.21
N ALA A 24 4.28 -15.41 -3.19
CA ALA A 24 5.48 -14.61 -2.98
C ALA A 24 5.10 -13.14 -2.77
N VAL A 25 4.39 -12.86 -1.68
CA VAL A 25 3.95 -11.52 -1.29
C VAL A 25 5.18 -10.70 -0.88
N SER A 26 5.32 -9.48 -1.39
CA SER A 26 6.40 -8.54 -1.06
C SER A 26 5.94 -7.37 -0.20
N TRP A 27 4.62 -7.09 -0.20
CA TRP A 27 4.03 -6.01 0.58
C TRP A 27 2.57 -6.29 0.94
N VAL A 28 2.15 -5.95 2.17
CA VAL A 28 0.76 -6.08 2.66
C VAL A 28 0.30 -4.79 3.33
N ALA A 29 -0.81 -4.21 2.87
CA ALA A 29 -1.37 -2.96 3.42
C ALA A 29 -1.94 -3.16 4.83
N ASN A 30 -2.99 -3.97 4.93
CA ASN A 30 -3.84 -4.09 6.11
C ASN A 30 -3.46 -5.31 6.97
N ARG A 31 -2.16 -5.47 7.24
CA ARG A 31 -1.60 -6.60 8.01
C ARG A 31 -2.25 -6.76 9.39
N ASP A 32 -2.52 -5.64 10.07
CA ASP A 32 -3.02 -5.64 11.45
C ASP A 32 -4.56 -5.69 11.52
N ARG A 33 -5.25 -5.27 10.46
CA ARG A 33 -6.72 -5.22 10.39
C ARG A 33 -7.21 -5.83 9.07
N PRO A 34 -7.33 -7.16 8.98
CA PRO A 34 -7.85 -7.81 7.78
C PRO A 34 -9.30 -7.45 7.49
N VAL A 35 -9.70 -7.56 6.21
CA VAL A 35 -11.10 -7.56 5.82
C VAL A 35 -11.68 -8.96 6.10
N ASN A 36 -12.88 -9.03 6.66
CA ASN A 36 -13.48 -10.29 7.13
C ASN A 36 -14.22 -11.08 6.04
N ASP A 37 -14.39 -10.48 4.86
CA ASP A 37 -15.14 -11.03 3.73
C ASP A 37 -14.48 -10.65 2.39
N LYS A 38 -15.23 -10.77 1.29
CA LYS A 38 -14.74 -10.48 -0.07
C LYS A 38 -15.14 -9.10 -0.61
N SER A 39 -15.67 -8.22 0.24
CA SER A 39 -16.25 -6.94 -0.18
C SER A 39 -15.29 -5.74 -0.03
N GLY A 40 -14.02 -5.98 0.29
CA GLY A 40 -13.03 -4.92 0.43
C GLY A 40 -12.81 -4.10 -0.84
N ALA A 41 -12.60 -2.79 -0.67
CA ALA A 41 -12.40 -1.83 -1.75
C ALA A 41 -11.18 -0.94 -1.47
N LEU A 42 -10.38 -0.68 -2.52
CA LEU A 42 -9.27 0.27 -2.48
C LEU A 42 -9.69 1.54 -3.22
N VAL A 43 -9.67 2.68 -2.52
CA VAL A 43 -10.13 3.96 -3.06
C VAL A 43 -9.13 5.08 -2.78
N VAL A 44 -9.13 6.09 -3.65
CA VAL A 44 -8.47 7.38 -3.37
C VAL A 44 -9.52 8.30 -2.76
N SER A 45 -9.28 8.80 -1.55
CA SER A 45 -10.18 9.75 -0.89
C SER A 45 -10.02 11.15 -1.48
N ASP A 46 -11.03 11.99 -1.27
CA ASP A 46 -11.02 13.41 -1.64
C ASP A 46 -9.93 14.23 -0.92
N THR A 47 -9.37 13.68 0.17
CA THR A 47 -8.25 14.25 0.93
C THR A 47 -6.88 13.76 0.47
N GLY A 48 -6.83 13.03 -0.64
CA GLY A 48 -5.58 12.54 -1.23
C GLY A 48 -4.95 11.34 -0.49
N ARG A 49 -5.76 10.56 0.24
CA ARG A 49 -5.34 9.30 0.87
C ARG A 49 -5.70 8.11 0.02
N LEU A 50 -4.83 7.11 0.00
CA LEU A 50 -5.20 5.77 -0.43
C LEU A 50 -5.81 5.05 0.77
N VAL A 51 -7.06 4.61 0.66
CA VAL A 51 -7.84 4.03 1.76
C VAL A 51 -8.34 2.65 1.37
N LEU A 52 -8.18 1.69 2.28
CA LEU A 52 -8.75 0.36 2.14
C LEU A 52 -9.97 0.22 3.06
N LEU A 53 -11.13 0.01 2.44
CA LEU A 53 -12.42 -0.13 3.11
C LEU A 53 -12.82 -1.61 3.19
N ASP A 54 -13.54 -1.97 4.25
CA ASP A 54 -14.28 -3.24 4.33
C ASP A 54 -15.70 -3.11 3.77
N GLY A 55 -16.49 -4.20 3.83
CA GLY A 55 -17.87 -4.24 3.33
C GLY A 55 -18.87 -3.32 4.02
N SER A 56 -18.53 -2.82 5.21
CA SER A 56 -19.33 -1.83 5.93
C SER A 56 -18.92 -0.40 5.61
N GLY A 57 -17.93 -0.21 4.72
CA GLY A 57 -17.36 1.08 4.39
C GLY A 57 -16.40 1.61 5.46
N GLN A 58 -15.99 0.78 6.43
CA GLN A 58 -15.03 1.19 7.47
C GLN A 58 -13.59 1.02 6.99
N ALA A 59 -12.74 1.98 7.35
CA ALA A 59 -11.32 1.94 6.98
C ALA A 59 -10.57 0.89 7.79
N THR A 60 -9.95 -0.05 7.09
CA THR A 60 -9.05 -1.06 7.67
C THR A 60 -7.59 -0.63 7.61
N TRP A 61 -7.24 0.20 6.62
CA TRP A 61 -5.91 0.77 6.44
C TRP A 61 -6.00 2.08 5.63
N SER A 62 -5.06 3.00 5.83
CA SER A 62 -4.89 4.17 4.97
C SER A 62 -3.43 4.60 4.85
N SER A 63 -3.08 5.22 3.72
CA SER A 63 -1.80 5.88 3.57
C SER A 63 -1.70 7.13 4.45
N ASN A 64 -0.47 7.46 4.85
CA ASN A 64 -0.18 8.73 5.49
C ASN A 64 0.19 9.81 4.46
N SER A 65 -0.76 10.12 3.58
CA SER A 65 -0.67 11.22 2.61
C SER A 65 -1.80 12.21 2.84
N ILE A 66 -1.59 13.48 2.47
CA ILE A 66 -2.64 14.50 2.44
C ILE A 66 -2.38 15.37 1.22
N SER A 67 -3.41 15.65 0.42
CA SER A 67 -3.33 16.62 -0.67
C SER A 67 -4.68 17.29 -0.90
N THR A 68 -4.63 18.56 -1.27
CA THR A 68 -5.78 19.33 -1.77
C THR A 68 -5.86 19.32 -3.31
N SER A 69 -4.85 18.77 -3.98
CA SER A 69 -4.81 18.62 -5.43
C SER A 69 -5.23 17.21 -5.83
N PRO A 70 -5.73 17.01 -7.07
CA PRO A 70 -6.05 15.69 -7.58
C PRO A 70 -4.84 14.75 -7.52
N VAL A 71 -5.03 13.57 -6.93
CA VAL A 71 -3.99 12.53 -6.81
C VAL A 71 -4.40 11.27 -7.56
N GLU A 72 -3.40 10.45 -7.87
CA GLU A 72 -3.57 9.11 -8.39
C GLU A 72 -2.73 8.11 -7.60
N ALA A 73 -3.19 6.87 -7.54
CA ALA A 73 -2.42 5.74 -7.04
C ALA A 73 -1.85 4.96 -8.23
N GLN A 74 -0.55 4.67 -8.20
CA GLN A 74 0.13 3.96 -9.27
C GLN A 74 1.04 2.88 -8.71
N LEU A 75 0.93 1.65 -9.23
CA LEU A 75 1.94 0.62 -9.03
C LEU A 75 3.04 0.79 -10.08
N LEU A 76 4.25 1.14 -9.65
CA LEU A 76 5.41 1.29 -10.52
C LEU A 76 5.99 -0.09 -10.91
N ASN A 77 6.74 -0.14 -12.00
CA ASN A 77 7.44 -1.36 -12.46
C ASN A 77 8.45 -1.90 -11.44
N SER A 78 8.93 -1.06 -10.51
CA SER A 78 9.76 -1.49 -9.39
C SER A 78 9.00 -2.30 -8.33
N GLY A 79 7.67 -2.37 -8.42
CA GLY A 79 6.80 -2.92 -7.37
C GLY A 79 6.43 -1.90 -6.30
N ASN A 80 6.90 -0.65 -6.40
CA ASN A 80 6.54 0.41 -5.46
C ASN A 80 5.16 0.97 -5.81
N LEU A 81 4.19 0.79 -4.91
CA LEU A 81 2.92 1.50 -4.97
C LEU A 81 3.10 2.92 -4.43
N VAL A 82 2.75 3.91 -5.24
CA VAL A 82 2.86 5.33 -4.89
C VAL A 82 1.51 6.03 -4.96
N VAL A 83 1.32 7.02 -4.10
CA VAL A 83 0.29 8.05 -4.25
C VAL A 83 1.01 9.32 -4.67
N ARG A 84 0.58 9.94 -5.78
CA ARG A 84 1.22 11.13 -6.32
C ARG A 84 0.21 12.15 -6.83
N ASN A 85 0.60 13.42 -6.79
CA ASN A 85 -0.17 14.49 -7.43
C ASN A 85 -0.20 14.27 -8.95
N ARG A 86 -1.39 14.36 -9.55
CA ARG A 86 -1.58 14.12 -10.99
C ARG A 86 -0.87 15.16 -11.86
N GLY A 87 -0.82 16.41 -11.40
CA GLY A 87 -0.20 17.52 -12.13
C GLY A 87 1.32 17.58 -11.97
N SER A 88 1.81 17.67 -10.73
CA SER A 88 3.24 17.85 -10.45
C SER A 88 4.05 16.56 -10.43
N MET A 89 3.37 15.40 -10.47
CA MET A 89 3.98 14.07 -10.30
C MET A 89 4.73 13.89 -8.97
N THR A 90 4.56 14.80 -8.01
CA THR A 90 5.17 14.72 -6.68
C THR A 90 4.62 13.51 -5.94
N ILE A 91 5.51 12.62 -5.48
CA ILE A 91 5.16 11.46 -4.66
C ILE A 91 4.85 11.95 -3.25
N LEU A 92 3.65 11.64 -2.78
CA LEU A 92 3.15 12.01 -1.45
C LEU A 92 3.27 10.86 -0.45
N TRP A 93 3.18 9.63 -0.94
CA TRP A 93 3.35 8.42 -0.15
C TRP A 93 3.84 7.28 -1.04
N GLN A 94 4.62 6.37 -0.45
CA GLN A 94 5.10 5.19 -1.16
C GLN A 94 5.22 3.97 -0.24
N SER A 95 4.86 2.81 -0.78
CA SER A 95 4.91 1.52 -0.07
C SER A 95 6.32 1.14 0.39
N PHE A 96 7.35 1.58 -0.32
CA PHE A 96 8.75 1.26 -0.01
C PHE A 96 9.25 1.87 1.30
N TYR A 97 8.56 2.88 1.84
CA TYR A 97 8.85 3.44 3.17
C TYR A 97 8.12 2.68 4.31
N TYR A 98 7.33 1.68 3.96
CA TYR A 98 6.59 0.85 4.90
C TYR A 98 6.80 -0.63 4.53
N PRO A 99 8.05 -1.14 4.64
CA PRO A 99 8.34 -2.54 4.34
C PRO A 99 7.53 -3.46 5.26
N SER A 100 7.20 -4.66 4.77
CA SER A 100 6.46 -5.65 5.56
C SER A 100 7.26 -6.93 5.74
N ASN A 101 7.22 -7.84 4.78
CA ASN A 101 7.80 -9.17 4.89
C ASN A 101 9.02 -9.40 4.00
N ALA A 102 9.34 -8.47 3.10
CA ALA A 102 10.50 -8.56 2.23
C ALA A 102 11.11 -7.17 1.95
N LEU A 103 12.41 -7.14 1.74
CA LEU A 103 13.10 -6.01 1.13
C LEU A 103 13.28 -6.31 -0.36
N VAL A 104 12.73 -5.47 -1.22
CA VAL A 104 12.89 -5.55 -2.68
C VAL A 104 13.85 -4.47 -3.17
N ALA A 105 14.47 -4.72 -4.33
CA ALA A 105 15.41 -3.79 -4.94
C ALA A 105 14.82 -2.37 -5.04
N GLY A 106 15.55 -1.38 -4.52
CA GLY A 106 15.12 0.01 -4.44
C GLY A 106 14.48 0.42 -3.11
N MET A 107 14.14 -0.52 -2.22
CA MET A 107 13.83 -0.19 -0.83
C MET A 107 15.10 0.25 -0.10
N LYS A 108 14.93 1.17 0.86
CA LYS A 108 15.97 1.56 1.81
C LYS A 108 15.65 0.91 3.14
N MET A 109 16.67 0.49 3.87
CA MET A 109 16.55 0.01 5.24
C MET A 109 17.57 0.73 6.10
N GLY A 110 17.15 1.20 7.28
CA GLY A 110 18.00 1.88 8.24
C GLY A 110 17.80 3.39 8.25
N LYS A 111 18.77 4.12 8.80
CA LYS A 111 18.64 5.55 9.05
C LYS A 111 19.18 6.39 7.90
N ASP A 112 18.39 7.35 7.44
CA ASP A 112 18.86 8.44 6.61
C ASP A 112 19.61 9.44 7.48
N PHE A 113 20.93 9.52 7.31
CA PHE A 113 21.76 10.41 8.13
C PHE A 113 21.60 11.90 7.79
N TRP A 114 20.90 12.25 6.70
CA TRP A 114 20.73 13.63 6.26
C TRP A 114 19.50 14.27 6.90
N ASN A 115 18.41 13.51 7.02
CA ASN A 115 17.15 14.00 7.60
C ASN A 115 16.74 13.26 8.89
N GLY A 116 17.47 12.22 9.28
CA GLY A 116 17.22 11.45 10.49
C GLY A 116 16.06 10.45 10.39
N ALA A 117 15.41 10.32 9.23
CA ALA A 117 14.32 9.37 9.03
C ALA A 117 14.81 7.92 9.15
N GLU A 118 13.98 7.06 9.72
CA GLU A 118 14.20 5.62 9.76
C GLU A 118 13.32 4.96 8.69
N TRP A 119 13.93 4.12 7.86
CA TRP A 119 13.29 3.35 6.78
C TRP A 119 13.22 1.86 7.11
#